data_AF-A0A5R9MSE4-F1
#
_entry.id   AF-A0A5R9MSE4-F1
#
_cell.length_a   1.000
_cell.length_b   1.000
_cell.length_c   1.000
_cell.angle_alpha   90.00
_cell.angle_beta   90.00
_cell.angle_gamma   90.00
#
_symmetry.space_group_name_H-M   'P 1'
#
loop_
_entity.id
_entity.type
_entity.pdbx_description
1 polymer ?
#
loop_
_entity_poly.entity_id
_entity_poly.type
_entity_poly.pdbx_seq_one_letter_code
_entity_poly.pdbx_strand_id
1 'polypeptide(L)'
;MRQAQLDLSGFAPRQEEKTNTMEEQEAADRAADRAGFQSREPVQRIKRVRKASEPLDQAFVRAPIDVINRFKQYCNETGFSYGEALDELMRKAGV
;
A
#
# COMPACT_ATOMS: atom_id res chain seq x y z
N MET A 1 49.01 35.80 -6.23
CA MET A 1 49.16 34.69 -5.26
C MET A 1 48.63 33.42 -5.92
N ARG A 2 49.48 32.41 -6.16
CA ARG A 2 49.04 31.10 -6.68
C ARG A 2 48.39 30.33 -5.53
N GLN A 3 47.15 29.90 -5.71
CA GLN A 3 46.50 28.99 -4.77
C GLN A 3 47.19 27.63 -4.87
N ALA A 4 47.71 27.12 -3.76
CA ALA A 4 48.19 25.75 -3.67
C ALA A 4 46.97 24.82 -3.76
N GLN A 5 46.93 24.00 -4.81
CA GLN A 5 45.86 23.04 -5.02
C GLN A 5 45.96 21.95 -3.95
N LEU A 6 44.88 21.73 -3.17
CA LEU A 6 44.81 20.63 -2.22
C LEU A 6 44.85 19.30 -2.97
N ASP A 7 45.73 18.40 -2.53
CA ASP A 7 45.80 17.04 -3.06
C ASP A 7 44.70 16.17 -2.44
N LEU A 8 43.79 15.69 -3.28
CA LEU A 8 42.65 14.83 -2.92
C LEU A 8 42.83 13.39 -3.42
N SER A 9 44.04 13.02 -3.86
CA SER A 9 44.34 11.68 -4.41
C SER A 9 44.12 10.53 -3.41
N GLY A 10 44.10 10.81 -2.11
CA GLY A 10 43.79 9.82 -1.07
C GLY A 10 42.29 9.58 -0.81
N PHE A 11 41.41 10.37 -1.41
CA PHE A 11 39.96 10.27 -1.21
C PHE A 11 39.32 9.35 -2.27
N ALA A 12 39.60 8.05 -2.16
CA ALA A 12 38.91 7.04 -2.96
C ALA A 12 37.70 6.49 -2.20
N PRO A 13 36.59 6.16 -2.88
CA PRO A 13 35.51 5.37 -2.28
C PRO A 13 36.10 4.08 -1.73
N ARG A 14 35.86 3.82 -0.44
CA ARG A 14 36.23 2.54 0.17
C ARG A 14 35.51 1.43 -0.59
N GLN A 15 36.26 0.46 -1.11
CA GLN A 15 35.67 -0.71 -1.75
C GLN A 15 34.80 -1.44 -0.72
N GLU A 16 33.58 -1.79 -1.14
CA GLU A 16 32.65 -2.57 -0.34
C GLU A 16 33.28 -3.91 0.05
N GLU A 17 33.59 -4.10 1.33
CA GLU A 17 33.93 -5.43 1.85
C GLU A 17 32.68 -6.29 1.79
N LYS A 18 32.59 -7.16 0.78
CA LYS A 18 31.49 -8.10 0.61
C LYS A 18 31.69 -9.32 1.49
N THR A 19 31.50 -9.22 2.81
CA THR A 19 31.29 -10.42 3.62
C THR A 19 30.54 -10.08 4.89
N ASN A 20 29.21 -9.96 4.80
CA ASN A 20 28.37 -10.47 5.88
C ASN A 20 27.74 -11.74 5.34
N THR A 21 28.16 -12.88 5.87
CA THR A 21 27.50 -14.17 5.63
C THR A 21 26.04 -14.07 6.09
N MET A 22 25.14 -14.91 5.55
CA MET A 22 23.74 -14.92 6.00
C MET A 22 23.62 -15.12 7.52
N GLU A 23 24.53 -15.93 8.09
CA GLU A 23 24.58 -16.20 9.54
C GLU A 23 24.91 -14.95 10.38
N GLU A 24 25.81 -14.08 9.88
CA GLU A 24 26.16 -12.82 10.55
C GLU A 24 25.01 -11.80 10.47
N GLN A 25 24.26 -11.80 9.37
CA GLN A 25 23.06 -10.97 9.21
C GLN A 25 21.97 -11.40 10.21
N GLU A 26 21.68 -12.69 10.30
CA GLU A 26 20.72 -13.22 11.27
C GLU A 26 21.14 -12.94 12.73
N ALA A 27 22.44 -12.99 13.02
CA ALA A 27 22.95 -12.66 14.34
C ALA A 27 22.77 -11.18 14.68
N ALA A 28 22.97 -10.29 13.70
CA ALA A 28 22.73 -8.86 13.84
C ALA A 28 21.25 -8.55 14.05
N ASP A 29 20.35 -9.20 13.30
CA ASP A 29 18.90 -9.02 13.44
C ASP A 29 18.42 -9.45 14.83
N ARG A 30 18.87 -10.62 15.32
CA ARG A 30 18.58 -11.07 16.70
C ARG A 30 19.11 -10.13 17.77
N ALA A 31 20.23 -9.44 17.51
CA ALA A 31 20.76 -8.43 18.44
C ALA A 31 19.91 -7.15 18.40
N ALA A 32 19.48 -6.73 17.22
CA ALA A 32 18.61 -5.57 17.02
C ALA A 32 17.24 -5.77 17.70
N ASP A 33 16.62 -6.95 17.53
CA ASP A 33 15.36 -7.30 18.18
C ASP A 33 15.45 -7.23 19.71
N ARG A 34 16.54 -7.78 20.29
CA ARG A 34 16.80 -7.71 21.74
C ARG A 34 17.00 -6.28 22.24
N ALA A 35 17.50 -5.39 21.39
CA ALA A 35 17.68 -3.98 21.70
C ALA A 35 16.38 -3.15 21.50
N GLY A 36 15.27 -3.79 21.12
CA GLY A 36 14.01 -3.12 20.84
C GLY A 36 14.03 -2.31 19.55
N PHE A 37 14.93 -2.63 18.62
CA PHE A 37 14.98 -1.99 17.32
C PHE A 37 13.74 -2.37 16.51
N GLN A 38 12.95 -1.36 16.12
CA GLN A 38 11.81 -1.57 15.26
C GLN A 38 12.21 -1.23 13.81
N SER A 39 12.28 -2.24 12.94
CA SER A 39 12.59 -2.05 11.53
C SER A 39 11.63 -1.03 10.90
N ARG A 40 12.19 -0.01 10.27
CA ARG A 40 11.47 1.04 9.54
C ARG A 40 11.35 0.70 8.05
N GLU A 41 11.49 -0.57 7.69
CA GLU A 41 11.26 -1.02 6.33
C GLU A 41 9.98 -0.38 5.79
N PRO A 42 10.05 0.27 4.63
CA PRO A 42 8.91 1.01 4.11
C PRO A 42 7.77 0.01 3.96
N VAL A 43 6.73 0.17 4.78
CA VAL A 43 5.49 -0.60 4.72
C VAL A 43 5.09 -0.63 3.25
N GLN A 44 5.27 -1.78 2.60
CA GLN A 44 5.04 -1.88 1.18
C GLN A 44 3.59 -1.48 0.95
N ARG A 45 3.39 -0.34 0.27
CA ARG A 45 2.05 0.14 -0.03
C ARG A 45 1.47 -0.81 -1.07
N ILE A 46 0.80 -1.85 -0.61
CA ILE A 46 0.08 -2.79 -1.46
C ILE A 46 -0.94 -1.96 -2.23
N LYS A 47 -0.71 -1.78 -3.54
CA LYS A 47 -1.67 -1.10 -4.41
C LYS A 47 -2.88 -2.00 -4.55
N ARG A 48 -4.07 -1.51 -4.15
CA ARG A 48 -5.35 -2.18 -4.45
C ARG A 48 -5.43 -2.41 -5.95
N VAL A 49 -5.42 -3.68 -6.36
CA VAL A 49 -5.68 -4.08 -7.75
C VAL A 49 -7.14 -3.74 -8.03
N ARG A 50 -7.37 -2.63 -8.74
CA ARG A 50 -8.71 -2.31 -9.23
C ARG A 50 -9.01 -3.31 -10.34
N LYS A 51 -9.94 -4.24 -10.11
CA LYS A 51 -10.60 -4.97 -11.20
C LYS A 51 -11.45 -3.96 -11.97
N ALA A 52 -10.83 -3.21 -12.89
CA ALA A 52 -11.57 -2.43 -13.87
C ALA A 52 -12.00 -3.40 -14.96
N SER A 53 -13.21 -3.95 -14.85
CA SER A 53 -13.76 -4.79 -15.91
C SER A 53 -14.66 -4.01 -16.87
N GLU A 54 -15.18 -2.84 -16.47
CA GLU A 54 -16.20 -2.12 -17.23
C GLU A 54 -16.03 -0.59 -17.10
N PRO A 55 -16.37 0.18 -18.15
CA PRO A 55 -16.52 1.63 -18.03
C PRO A 55 -17.53 1.98 -16.92
N LEU A 56 -17.14 2.88 -16.03
CA LEU A 56 -17.99 3.31 -14.90
C LEU A 56 -18.64 4.65 -15.23
N ASP A 57 -19.93 4.76 -14.93
CA ASP A 57 -20.66 6.03 -14.91
C ASP A 57 -21.16 6.35 -13.49
N GLN A 58 -21.48 7.62 -13.22
CA GLN A 58 -21.88 8.09 -11.90
C GLN A 58 -23.38 8.43 -11.86
N ALA A 59 -24.10 7.80 -10.92
CA ALA A 59 -25.50 8.11 -10.63
C ALA A 59 -25.62 8.87 -9.30
N PHE A 60 -26.35 9.99 -9.30
CA PHE A 60 -26.71 10.74 -8.10
C PHE A 60 -28.19 10.52 -7.78
N VAL A 61 -28.48 9.92 -6.62
CA VAL A 61 -29.85 9.60 -6.20
C VAL A 61 -30.26 10.49 -5.03
N ARG A 62 -31.42 11.14 -5.18
CA ARG A 62 -32.11 11.82 -4.08
C ARG A 62 -33.31 10.97 -3.67
N ALA A 63 -33.27 10.45 -2.45
CA ALA A 63 -34.36 9.65 -1.89
C ALA A 63 -34.54 9.95 -0.40
N PRO A 64 -35.70 9.58 0.19
CA PRO A 64 -35.89 9.59 1.63
C PRO A 64 -34.77 8.86 2.40
N ILE A 65 -34.46 9.35 3.60
CA ILE A 65 -33.33 8.85 4.40
C ILE A 65 -33.50 7.38 4.79
N ASP A 66 -34.74 6.95 5.03
CA ASP A 66 -35.10 5.57 5.35
C ASP A 66 -34.80 4.61 4.18
N VAL A 67 -35.10 5.03 2.94
CA VAL A 67 -34.78 4.27 1.72
C VAL A 67 -33.27 4.12 1.57
N ILE A 68 -32.52 5.21 1.69
CA ILE A 68 -31.06 5.19 1.59
C ILE A 68 -30.43 4.32 2.68
N ASN A 69 -30.95 4.36 3.91
CA ASN A 69 -30.41 3.56 5.01
C ASN A 69 -30.67 2.07 4.82
N ARG A 70 -31.87 1.67 4.36
CA ARG A 70 -32.16 0.27 4.02
C ARG A 70 -31.23 -0.25 2.92
N PHE A 71 -30.97 0.56 1.89
CA PHE A 71 -30.02 0.19 0.83
C PHE A 71 -28.58 0.05 1.34
N LYS A 72 -28.12 0.97 2.20
CA LYS A 72 -26.78 0.87 2.82
C LYS A 72 -26.66 -0.39 3.69
N GLN A 73 -27.69 -0.69 4.47
CA GLN A 73 -27.72 -1.89 5.29
C GLN A 73 -27.62 -3.16 4.44
N TYR A 74 -28.39 -3.23 3.34
CA TYR A 74 -28.30 -4.31 2.37
C TYR A 74 -26.90 -4.51 1.80
N CYS A 75 -26.20 -3.43 1.46
CA CYS A 75 -24.82 -3.49 0.96
C CYS A 75 -23.84 -4.00 2.03
N ASN A 76 -24.03 -3.59 3.29
CA ASN A 76 -23.18 -4.04 4.39
C ASN A 76 -23.35 -5.53 4.70
N GLU A 77 -24.59 -6.03 4.63
CA GLU A 77 -24.91 -7.43 4.93
C GLU A 77 -24.41 -8.38 3.83
N THR A 78 -24.44 -7.94 2.57
CA THR A 78 -23.99 -8.74 1.41
C THR A 78 -22.50 -8.57 1.12
N GLY A 79 -21.88 -7.49 1.60
CA GLY A 79 -20.50 -7.10 1.27
C GLY A 79 -20.35 -6.52 -0.13
N PHE A 80 -21.45 -6.21 -0.82
CA PHE A 80 -21.45 -5.63 -2.15
C PHE A 80 -21.15 -4.13 -2.14
N SER A 81 -20.49 -3.66 -3.19
CA SER A 81 -20.47 -2.23 -3.51
C SER A 81 -21.86 -1.76 -3.93
N TYR A 82 -22.12 -0.44 -3.87
CA TYR A 82 -23.41 0.11 -4.29
C TYR A 82 -23.79 -0.25 -5.73
N GLY A 83 -22.81 -0.33 -6.64
CA GLY A 83 -23.06 -0.73 -8.03
C GLY A 83 -23.46 -2.21 -8.14
N GLU A 84 -22.75 -3.09 -7.44
CA GLU A 84 -23.06 -4.53 -7.41
C GLU A 84 -24.40 -4.82 -6.75
N ALA A 85 -24.70 -4.14 -5.65
CA ALA A 85 -26.00 -4.24 -4.98
C ALA A 85 -27.13 -3.73 -5.87
N LEU A 86 -26.90 -2.65 -6.64
CA LEU A 86 -27.89 -2.14 -7.59
C LEU A 86 -28.12 -3.13 -8.74
N ASP A 87 -27.06 -3.68 -9.34
CA ASP A 87 -27.15 -4.69 -10.41
C ASP A 87 -27.92 -5.93 -9.92
N GLU A 88 -27.62 -6.43 -8.73
CA GLU A 88 -28.33 -7.56 -8.15
C GLU A 88 -29.82 -7.26 -7.91
N LEU A 89 -30.14 -6.06 -7.40
CA LEU A 89 -31.53 -5.64 -7.21
C LEU A 89 -32.27 -5.51 -8.55
N MET A 90 -31.63 -5.01 -9.60
CA MET A 90 -32.19 -4.94 -10.95
C MET A 90 -32.47 -6.35 -11.49
N ARG A 91 -31.51 -7.27 -11.38
CA ARG A 91 -31.70 -8.68 -11.76
C ARG A 91 -32.86 -9.34 -11.02
N LYS A 92 -32.98 -9.10 -9.70
CA LYS A 92 -34.11 -9.61 -8.89
C LYS A 92 -35.44 -8.99 -9.30
N ALA A 93 -35.44 -7.73 -9.75
CA ALA A 93 -36.60 -7.05 -10.30
C ALA A 93 -36.93 -7.47 -11.75
N GLY A 94 -36.06 -8.25 -12.41
CA GLY A 94 -36.23 -8.69 -13.79
C GLY A 94 -35.95 -7.59 -14.82
N VAL A 95 -35.14 -6.59 -14.46
CA VAL A 95 -34.71 -5.47 -15.32
C VAL A 95 -33.27 -5.68 -15.77
#